data_AF-A0A2V5PGY3-F1
#
_entry.id   AF-A0A2V5PGY3-F1
#
_cell.length_a   1.000
_cell.length_b   1.000
_cell.length_c   1.000
_cell.angle_alpha   90.00
_cell.angle_beta   90.00
_cell.angle_gamma   90.00
#
_symmetry.space_group_name_H-M   'P 1'
#
loop_
_entity.id
_entity.type
_entity.pdbx_description
1 polymer ?
#
loop_
_entity_poly.entity_id
_entity_poly.type
_entity_poly.pdbx_seq_one_letter_code
_entity_poly.pdbx_strand_id
1 'polypeptide(L)'
;MNPNTAKNLIVRNAFLCTAAIVITSCGTATINKSGSDAQIESLRSFELAFIDEFAVPRKRFNAAAFEAKVNEGNAKFQQTIANEKFTARRPVLIDLKAQFDADATHLRSKASRGKITPALASEMKKDVNKIYDHALGR
;
A
#
# COMPACT_ATOMS: atom_id res chain seq x y z
N MET A 1 -58.72 -8.49 30.22
CA MET A 1 -57.56 -8.98 29.44
C MET A 1 -56.70 -7.79 29.06
N ASN A 2 -55.39 -7.84 29.36
CA ASN A 2 -54.39 -6.89 28.85
C ASN A 2 -53.42 -7.69 27.96
N PRO A 3 -52.93 -7.15 26.83
CA PRO A 3 -51.50 -6.79 26.84
C PRO A 3 -51.10 -5.56 25.96
N ASN A 4 -50.21 -4.74 26.53
CA ASN A 4 -49.01 -4.06 26.02
C ASN A 4 -48.63 -4.06 24.51
N THR A 5 -47.87 -3.00 24.13
CA THR A 5 -46.88 -2.86 23.01
C THR A 5 -47.44 -2.15 21.76
N ALA A 6 -46.85 -1.16 21.06
CA ALA A 6 -45.47 -0.68 20.89
C ALA A 6 -45.49 0.78 20.37
N LYS A 7 -44.62 1.68 20.86
CA LYS A 7 -43.34 2.17 20.25
C LYS A 7 -43.47 3.30 19.23
N ASN A 8 -42.87 4.43 19.62
CA ASN A 8 -42.33 5.54 18.82
C ASN A 8 -41.85 5.14 17.42
N LEU A 9 -42.20 5.95 16.41
CA LEU A 9 -41.35 6.17 15.23
C LEU A 9 -41.66 7.58 14.67
N ILE A 10 -40.93 8.58 15.14
CA ILE A 10 -39.79 9.20 14.44
C ILE A 10 -40.21 9.86 13.11
N VAL A 11 -40.20 11.19 13.24
CA VAL A 11 -40.35 12.27 12.27
C VAL A 11 -39.12 12.37 11.34
N ARG A 12 -39.33 12.86 10.10
CA ARG A 12 -38.34 13.39 9.11
C ARG A 12 -37.41 12.30 8.49
N ASN A 13 -37.19 12.21 7.18
CA ASN A 13 -36.76 13.25 6.23
C ASN A 13 -36.81 12.72 4.78
N ALA A 14 -37.05 13.61 3.82
CA ALA A 14 -36.95 13.36 2.38
C ALA A 14 -35.49 13.37 1.88
N PHE A 15 -35.15 12.54 0.89
CA PHE A 15 -34.28 12.82 -0.29
C PHE A 15 -34.02 11.50 -1.07
N LEU A 16 -34.68 11.26 -2.19
CA LEU A 16 -34.27 11.55 -3.59
C LEU A 16 -33.35 10.50 -4.26
N CYS A 17 -33.85 10.09 -5.43
CA CYS A 17 -33.15 9.72 -6.67
C CYS A 17 -32.21 8.51 -6.66
N THR A 18 -32.80 7.37 -7.00
CA THR A 18 -32.16 6.21 -7.61
C THR A 18 -31.46 6.62 -8.92
N ALA A 19 -30.14 6.84 -8.87
CA ALA A 19 -29.32 6.92 -10.07
C ALA A 19 -28.82 5.51 -10.42
N ALA A 20 -29.54 4.83 -11.31
CA ALA A 20 -29.03 3.63 -11.97
C ALA A 20 -27.98 4.06 -13.01
N ILE A 21 -26.71 4.00 -12.65
CA ILE A 21 -25.61 4.24 -13.60
C ILE A 21 -25.32 2.91 -14.30
N VAL A 22 -25.81 2.79 -15.53
CA VAL A 22 -25.36 1.77 -16.48
C VAL A 22 -23.96 2.20 -16.94
N ILE A 23 -22.91 1.65 -16.31
CA ILE A 23 -21.53 1.88 -16.75
C ILE A 23 -21.26 0.92 -17.91
N THR A 24 -21.39 1.45 -19.12
CA THR A 24 -20.74 0.90 -20.32
C THR A 24 -19.24 0.71 -20.03
N SER A 25 -18.70 -0.43 -20.42
CA SER A 25 -17.44 -1.07 -19.97
C SER A 25 -16.13 -0.28 -20.13
N CYS A 26 -16.16 0.98 -20.56
CA CYS A 26 -15.00 1.86 -20.60
C CYS A 26 -14.84 2.73 -19.34
N GLY A 27 -15.90 2.93 -18.54
CA GLY A 27 -15.84 3.74 -17.32
C GLY A 27 -15.22 3.01 -16.12
N THR A 28 -15.50 1.72 -15.97
CA THR A 28 -14.98 0.89 -14.88
C THR A 28 -13.46 0.68 -14.97
N ALA A 29 -12.90 0.53 -16.18
CA ALA A 29 -11.46 0.34 -16.37
C ALA A 29 -10.65 1.56 -15.91
N THR A 30 -11.10 2.78 -16.25
CA THR A 30 -10.43 4.03 -15.86
C THR A 30 -10.49 4.28 -14.36
N ILE A 31 -11.66 4.03 -13.73
CA ILE A 31 -11.84 4.17 -12.27
C ILE A 31 -10.96 3.15 -11.52
N ASN A 32 -10.94 1.89 -11.98
CA ASN A 32 -10.13 0.84 -11.37
C ASN A 32 -8.62 1.12 -11.53
N LYS A 33 -8.19 1.67 -12.67
CA LYS A 33 -6.80 2.08 -12.88
C LYS A 33 -6.38 3.20 -11.94
N SER A 34 -7.19 4.25 -11.79
CA SER A 34 -6.87 5.36 -10.87
C SER A 34 -6.77 4.89 -9.41
N GLY A 35 -7.66 3.99 -8.98
CA GLY A 35 -7.58 3.38 -7.64
C GLY A 35 -6.33 2.52 -7.46
N SER A 36 -5.97 1.71 -8.45
CA SER A 36 -4.75 0.89 -8.44
C SER A 36 -3.48 1.75 -8.40
N ASP A 37 -3.41 2.82 -9.20
CA ASP A 37 -2.27 3.73 -9.21
C ASP A 37 -2.07 4.41 -7.83
N ALA A 38 -3.16 4.79 -7.16
CA ALA A 38 -3.10 5.32 -5.79
C ALA A 38 -2.60 4.29 -4.76
N GLN A 39 -2.97 3.01 -4.91
CA GLN A 39 -2.46 1.94 -4.05
C GLN A 39 -0.97 1.70 -4.27
N ILE A 40 -0.50 1.72 -5.52
CA ILE A 40 0.92 1.60 -5.88
C ILE A 40 1.73 2.77 -5.28
N GLU A 41 1.22 3.99 -5.35
CA GLU A 41 1.87 5.16 -4.71
C GLU A 41 1.90 5.07 -3.18
N SER A 42 0.88 4.47 -2.57
CA SER A 42 0.87 4.21 -1.13
C SER A 42 1.96 3.20 -0.72
N LEU A 43 2.20 2.17 -1.54
CA LEU A 43 3.28 1.21 -1.34
C LEU A 43 4.65 1.88 -1.52
N ARG A 44 4.81 2.73 -2.55
CA ARG A 44 6.03 3.54 -2.77
C ARG A 44 6.36 4.37 -1.54
N SER A 45 5.37 5.10 -1.03
CA SER A 45 5.53 5.99 0.12
C SER A 45 5.92 5.20 1.38
N PHE A 46 5.35 4.02 1.57
CA PHE A 46 5.71 3.13 2.67
C PHE A 46 7.17 2.66 2.57
N GLU A 47 7.60 2.22 1.39
CA GLU A 47 8.94 1.70 1.18
C GLU A 47 10.02 2.77 1.30
N LEU A 48 9.76 3.99 0.80
CA LEU A 48 10.65 5.14 1.02
C LEU A 48 10.78 5.47 2.51
N ALA A 49 9.68 5.48 3.25
CA ALA A 49 9.71 5.71 4.70
C ALA A 49 10.45 4.58 5.46
N PHE A 50 10.31 3.34 5.01
CA PHE A 50 11.07 2.20 5.53
C PHE A 50 12.58 2.39 5.34
N ILE A 51 13.01 2.83 4.15
CA ILE A 51 14.42 3.15 3.89
C ILE A 51 14.88 4.31 4.79
N ASP A 52 14.11 5.39 4.89
CA ASP A 52 14.46 6.53 5.75
C ASP A 52 14.58 6.14 7.24
N GLU A 53 13.80 5.16 7.69
CA GLU A 53 13.84 4.69 9.08
C GLU A 53 15.05 3.80 9.37
N PHE A 54 15.42 2.91 8.44
CA PHE A 54 16.38 1.83 8.68
C PHE A 54 17.71 1.95 7.94
N ALA A 55 17.81 2.80 6.92
CA ALA A 55 19.04 3.14 6.23
C ALA A 55 19.70 4.41 6.80
N VAL A 56 19.66 4.57 8.13
CA VAL A 56 20.28 5.71 8.83
C VAL A 56 21.72 5.37 9.25
N PRO A 57 22.74 6.11 8.77
CA PRO A 57 24.13 5.90 9.18
C PRO A 57 24.32 6.07 10.68
N ARG A 58 25.20 5.26 11.28
CA ARG A 58 25.56 5.30 12.72
C ARG A 58 24.41 5.04 13.70
N LYS A 59 23.16 4.86 13.24
CA LYS A 59 22.03 4.42 14.07
C LYS A 59 22.26 2.95 14.44
N ARG A 60 22.10 2.63 15.73
CA ARG A 60 22.15 1.25 16.19
C ARG A 60 20.99 0.46 15.56
N PHE A 61 21.31 -0.67 14.93
CA PHE A 61 20.30 -1.51 14.31
C PHE A 61 19.40 -2.16 15.38
N ASN A 62 18.09 -1.92 15.28
CA ASN A 62 17.06 -2.57 16.08
C ASN A 62 16.36 -3.62 15.23
N ALA A 63 16.76 -4.88 15.38
CA ALA A 63 16.21 -5.99 14.61
C ALA A 63 14.70 -6.20 14.85
N ALA A 64 14.23 -6.04 16.09
CA ALA A 64 12.82 -6.24 16.40
C ALA A 64 11.91 -5.21 15.72
N ALA A 65 12.31 -3.92 15.76
CA ALA A 65 11.58 -2.87 15.05
C ALA A 65 11.63 -3.06 13.53
N PHE A 66 12.78 -3.48 13.00
CA PHE A 66 12.95 -3.78 11.59
C PHE A 66 12.00 -4.89 11.13
N GLU A 67 11.99 -6.04 11.82
CA GLU A 67 11.12 -7.17 11.47
C GLU A 67 9.63 -6.81 11.61
N ALA A 68 9.26 -6.02 12.62
CA ALA A 68 7.89 -5.53 12.75
C ALA A 68 7.48 -4.69 11.53
N LYS A 69 8.36 -3.82 11.03
CA LYS A 69 8.08 -3.00 9.85
C LYS A 69 8.07 -3.81 8.56
N VAL A 70 8.93 -4.82 8.44
CA VAL A 70 8.90 -5.79 7.31
C VAL A 70 7.56 -6.54 7.29
N ASN A 71 7.08 -7.00 8.44
CA ASN A 71 5.78 -7.68 8.55
C ASN A 71 4.61 -6.75 8.20
N GLU A 72 4.68 -5.48 8.63
CA GLU A 72 3.69 -4.46 8.22
C GLU A 72 3.68 -4.27 6.69
N GLY A 73 4.85 -4.15 6.07
CA GLY A 73 5.00 -4.05 4.62
C GLY A 73 4.42 -5.26 3.91
N ASN A 74 4.79 -6.46 4.35
CA ASN A 74 4.25 -7.71 3.81
C ASN A 74 2.73 -7.76 3.88
N ALA A 75 2.13 -7.37 5.00
CA ALA A 75 0.68 -7.31 5.14
C ALA A 75 0.06 -6.31 4.16
N LYS A 76 0.65 -5.12 4.00
CA LYS A 76 0.18 -4.10 3.04
C LYS A 76 0.23 -4.61 1.60
N PHE A 77 1.35 -5.19 1.17
CA PHE A 77 1.48 -5.75 -0.17
C PHE A 77 0.46 -6.86 -0.43
N GLN A 78 0.32 -7.81 0.50
CA GLN A 78 -0.64 -8.91 0.37
C GLN A 78 -2.07 -8.40 0.30
N GLN A 79 -2.42 -7.42 1.14
CA GLN A 79 -3.73 -6.79 1.11
C GLN A 79 -3.99 -6.08 -0.22
N THR A 80 -3.03 -5.32 -0.74
CA THR A 80 -3.16 -4.63 -2.03
C THR A 80 -3.32 -5.63 -3.18
N ILE A 81 -2.51 -6.69 -3.22
CA ILE A 81 -2.60 -7.77 -4.23
C ILE A 81 -3.99 -8.44 -4.17
N ALA A 82 -4.47 -8.78 -2.97
CA ALA A 82 -5.76 -9.43 -2.79
C ALA A 82 -6.94 -8.54 -3.19
N ASN A 83 -6.84 -7.23 -2.95
CA ASN A 83 -7.90 -6.27 -3.23
C ASN A 83 -7.84 -5.68 -4.65
N GLU A 84 -6.82 -6.01 -5.44
CA GLU A 84 -6.63 -5.46 -6.78
C GLU A 84 -7.76 -5.90 -7.73
N LYS A 85 -8.47 -4.90 -8.26
CA LYS A 85 -9.60 -5.05 -9.19
C LYS A 85 -9.16 -4.93 -10.65
N PHE A 86 -8.08 -4.21 -10.93
CA PHE A 86 -7.47 -4.11 -12.23
C PHE A 86 -6.47 -5.26 -12.41
N THR A 87 -6.96 -6.40 -12.90
CA THR A 87 -6.22 -7.68 -12.94
C THR A 87 -4.85 -7.62 -13.61
N ALA A 88 -4.68 -6.75 -14.62
CA ALA A 88 -3.41 -6.52 -15.30
C ALA A 88 -2.29 -5.99 -14.37
N ARG A 89 -2.64 -5.42 -13.21
CA ARG A 89 -1.68 -4.92 -12.21
C ARG A 89 -1.24 -5.95 -11.20
N ARG A 90 -1.92 -7.11 -11.09
CA ARG A 90 -1.54 -8.13 -10.10
C ARG A 90 -0.11 -8.64 -10.27
N PRO A 91 0.39 -8.95 -11.49
CA PRO A 91 1.78 -9.35 -11.68
C PRO A 91 2.75 -8.25 -11.22
N VAL A 92 2.45 -6.99 -11.57
CA VAL A 92 3.25 -5.83 -11.15
C VAL A 92 3.31 -5.72 -9.62
N LEU A 93 2.19 -5.90 -8.92
CA LEU A 93 2.17 -5.86 -7.45
C LEU A 93 2.95 -7.02 -6.81
N ILE A 94 2.94 -8.20 -7.43
CA ILE A 94 3.74 -9.35 -6.99
C ILE A 94 5.23 -9.04 -7.15
N ASP A 95 5.62 -8.45 -8.28
CA ASP A 95 7.01 -8.05 -8.53
C ASP A 95 7.46 -6.95 -7.55
N LEU A 96 6.61 -5.96 -7.27
CA LEU A 96 6.90 -4.93 -6.26
C LEU A 96 7.07 -5.53 -4.86
N LYS A 97 6.27 -6.54 -4.51
CA LYS A 97 6.45 -7.25 -3.24
C LYS A 97 7.82 -7.97 -3.20
N ALA A 98 8.18 -8.65 -4.29
CA ALA A 98 9.47 -9.33 -4.38
C ALA A 98 10.65 -8.33 -4.26
N GLN A 99 10.51 -7.15 -4.84
CA GLN A 99 11.47 -6.06 -4.69
C GLN A 99 11.59 -5.61 -3.24
N PHE A 100 10.46 -5.36 -2.55
CA PHE A 100 10.47 -5.00 -1.14
C PHE A 100 11.16 -6.06 -0.26
N ASP A 101 10.91 -7.36 -0.50
CA ASP A 101 11.57 -8.45 0.22
C ASP A 101 13.10 -8.44 -0.01
N ALA A 102 13.54 -8.15 -1.24
CA ALA A 102 14.94 -8.02 -1.60
C ALA A 102 15.61 -6.82 -0.91
N ASP A 103 14.93 -5.66 -0.92
CA ASP A 103 15.42 -4.44 -0.28
C ASP A 103 15.48 -4.57 1.24
N ALA A 104 14.48 -5.19 1.87
CA ALA A 104 14.51 -5.52 3.28
C ALA A 104 15.67 -6.47 3.62
N THR A 105 15.89 -7.52 2.82
CA THR A 105 17.00 -8.45 3.02
C THR A 105 18.36 -7.76 2.89
N HIS A 106 18.52 -6.93 1.86
CA HIS A 106 19.73 -6.16 1.62
C HIS A 106 20.00 -5.18 2.79
N LEU A 107 18.98 -4.43 3.20
CA LEU A 107 19.09 -3.45 4.26
C LEU A 107 19.41 -4.09 5.61
N ARG A 108 18.76 -5.21 5.96
CA ARG A 108 19.07 -6.00 7.15
C ARG A 108 20.53 -6.44 7.18
N SER A 109 21.03 -6.94 6.05
CA SER A 109 22.43 -7.37 5.91
C SER A 109 23.41 -6.21 6.10
N LYS A 110 23.11 -5.01 5.59
CA LYS A 110 23.98 -3.84 5.74
C LYS A 110 23.90 -3.26 7.15
N ALA A 111 22.70 -3.13 7.70
CA ALA A 111 22.45 -2.55 9.02
C ALA A 111 23.06 -3.38 10.15
N SER A 112 22.91 -4.70 10.12
CA SER A 112 23.50 -5.62 11.10
C SER A 112 25.04 -5.58 11.15
N ARG A 113 25.68 -5.18 10.05
CA ARG A 113 27.14 -5.04 9.95
C ARG A 113 27.63 -3.60 10.15
N GLY A 114 26.74 -2.66 10.46
CA GLY A 114 27.08 -1.24 10.55
C GLY A 114 27.53 -0.62 9.23
N LYS A 115 27.15 -1.20 8.09
CA LYS A 115 27.58 -0.80 6.73
C LYS A 115 26.55 0.09 6.01
N ILE A 116 25.75 0.83 6.77
CA ILE A 116 24.81 1.80 6.22
C ILE A 116 25.55 3.09 5.91
N THR A 117 25.46 3.54 4.66
CA THR A 117 26.05 4.80 4.19
C THR A 117 24.95 5.71 3.63
N PRO A 118 25.17 7.04 3.61
CA PRO A 118 24.26 7.97 2.92
C PRO A 118 24.07 7.63 1.44
N ALA A 119 25.12 7.14 0.78
CA ALA A 119 25.09 6.72 -0.62
C ALA A 119 24.13 5.53 -0.81
N LEU A 120 24.22 4.50 0.04
CA LEU A 120 23.30 3.36 0.01
C LEU A 120 21.84 3.79 0.15
N ALA A 121 21.53 4.63 1.14
CA ALA A 121 20.16 5.12 1.34
C ALA A 121 19.65 5.91 0.12
N SER A 122 20.51 6.72 -0.49
CA SER A 122 20.17 7.51 -1.68
C SER A 122 19.95 6.63 -2.92
N GLU A 123 20.81 5.63 -3.12
CA GLU A 123 20.71 4.65 -4.20
C GLU A 123 19.42 3.83 -4.08
N MET A 124 19.14 3.27 -2.90
CA MET A 124 17.91 2.49 -2.69
C MET A 124 16.66 3.34 -2.95
N LYS A 125 16.61 4.59 -2.47
CA LYS A 125 15.46 5.48 -2.76
C LYS A 125 15.32 5.80 -4.24
N LYS A 126 16.44 5.95 -4.95
CA LYS A 126 16.42 6.17 -6.40
C LYS A 126 15.89 4.93 -7.14
N ASP A 127 16.31 3.75 -6.73
CA ASP A 127 15.87 2.49 -7.33
C ASP A 127 14.39 2.23 -7.06
N VAL A 128 13.92 2.43 -5.82
CA VAL A 128 12.49 2.41 -5.47
C VAL A 128 11.72 3.38 -6.37
N ASN A 129 12.13 4.64 -6.45
CA ASN A 129 11.43 5.60 -7.30
C ASN A 129 11.32 5.13 -8.75
N LYS A 130 12.42 4.65 -9.34
CA LYS A 130 12.46 4.15 -10.71
C LYS A 130 11.52 2.94 -10.91
N ILE A 131 11.52 1.99 -9.99
CA ILE A 131 10.71 0.77 -10.08
C ILE A 131 9.22 1.12 -9.99
N TYR A 132 8.85 2.03 -9.09
CA TYR A 132 7.45 2.45 -8.95
C TYR A 132 6.98 3.36 -10.09
N ASP A 133 7.85 4.22 -10.63
CA ASP A 133 7.51 5.01 -11.83
C ASP A 133 7.24 4.09 -13.02
N HIS A 134 8.08 3.07 -13.23
CA HIS A 134 7.83 2.04 -14.24
C HIS A 134 6.53 1.25 -13.96
N ALA A 135 6.29 0.87 -12.70
CA ALA A 135 5.04 0.23 -12.29
C ALA A 135 3.82 1.12 -12.55
N LEU A 136 3.95 2.45 -12.51
CA LEU A 136 2.86 3.38 -12.79
C LEU A 136 2.74 3.72 -14.29
N GLY A 137 3.77 3.45 -15.08
CA GLY A 137 3.85 3.78 -16.50
C GLY A 137 4.31 5.23 -16.74
N ARG A 138 5.27 5.71 -15.94
CA ARG A 138 5.87 7.04 -16.02
C ARG A 138 7.33 6.98 -16.44
#